data_AF-A0A6P6JKS0-F1
#
_entry.id   AF-A0A6P6JKS0-F1
#
_cell.length_a   1.000
_cell.length_b   1.000
_cell.length_c   1.000
_cell.angle_alpha   90.00
_cell.angle_beta   90.00
_cell.angle_gamma   90.00
#
_symmetry.space_group_name_H-M   'P 1'
#
loop_
_entity.id
_entity.type
_entity.pdbx_description
1 polymer ?
#
loop_
_entity_poly.entity_id
_entity_poly.type
_entity_poly.pdbx_seq_one_letter_code
_entity_poly.pdbx_strand_id
1 'polypeptide(L)'
;MRAPQSSFCVSMSMRVLLFGLFLLLTSGAQGKPGSSRKPMCADMAEIHACPINFAPVCGSDGNSYDNECLLCVERLKTKSDILITRDGDC
;
A
#
# COMPACT_ATOMS: atom_id res chain seq x y z
N MET A 1 -45.65 29.86 -10.30
CA MET A 1 -45.87 28.45 -10.67
C MET A 1 -44.68 28.02 -11.54
N ARG A 2 -43.95 26.97 -11.15
CA ARG A 2 -42.59 26.64 -11.61
C ARG A 2 -42.53 25.19 -12.09
N ALA A 3 -42.26 24.96 -13.38
CA ALA A 3 -41.60 23.78 -14.00
C ALA A 3 -41.52 24.04 -15.53
N PRO A 4 -40.44 23.66 -16.23
CA PRO A 4 -40.15 22.25 -16.49
C PRO A 4 -38.71 21.86 -16.13
N GLN A 5 -38.58 20.95 -15.17
CA GLN A 5 -37.33 20.25 -14.85
C GLN A 5 -37.09 19.01 -15.76
N SER A 6 -37.84 18.85 -16.84
CA SER A 6 -37.80 17.64 -17.69
C SER A 6 -36.62 17.59 -18.66
N SER A 7 -36.20 18.70 -19.27
CA SER A 7 -35.04 18.72 -20.20
C SER A 7 -33.69 18.55 -19.49
N PHE A 8 -33.57 19.02 -18.24
CA PHE A 8 -32.37 18.82 -17.44
C PHE A 8 -32.19 17.35 -17.05
N CYS A 9 -33.29 16.64 -16.79
CA CYS A 9 -33.28 15.23 -16.42
C CYS A 9 -32.66 14.35 -17.52
N VAL A 10 -33.02 14.58 -18.79
CA VAL A 10 -32.55 13.78 -19.95
C VAL A 10 -31.07 14.02 -20.27
N SER A 11 -30.59 15.25 -20.15
CA SER A 11 -29.17 15.61 -20.32
C SER A 11 -28.28 15.02 -19.21
N MET A 12 -28.80 14.97 -17.98
CA MET A 12 -28.12 14.32 -16.86
C MET A 12 -28.04 12.80 -17.03
N SER A 13 -29.07 12.15 -17.61
CA SER A 13 -29.04 10.72 -17.91
C SER A 13 -27.91 10.32 -18.87
N MET A 14 -27.65 11.12 -19.91
CA MET A 14 -26.57 10.82 -20.88
C MET A 14 -25.18 10.97 -20.26
N ARG A 15 -24.98 12.00 -19.41
CA ARG A 15 -23.72 12.17 -18.67
C ARG A 15 -23.53 11.04 -17.67
N VAL A 16 -24.58 10.62 -16.96
CA VAL A 16 -24.53 9.49 -16.01
C VAL A 16 -24.16 8.18 -16.73
N LEU A 17 -24.68 7.94 -17.94
CA LEU A 17 -24.29 6.79 -18.76
C LEU A 17 -22.83 6.86 -19.23
N LEU A 18 -22.35 8.04 -19.64
CA LEU A 18 -20.96 8.24 -20.07
C LEU A 18 -19.97 8.14 -18.91
N PHE A 19 -20.25 8.75 -17.76
CA PHE A 19 -19.44 8.62 -16.54
C PHE A 19 -19.50 7.19 -15.99
N GLY A 20 -20.65 6.52 -16.05
CA GLY A 20 -20.79 5.12 -15.68
C GLY A 20 -19.97 4.17 -16.56
N LEU A 21 -19.97 4.39 -17.88
CA LEU A 21 -19.13 3.63 -18.81
C LEU A 21 -17.63 3.89 -18.59
N PHE A 22 -17.27 5.14 -18.29
CA PHE A 22 -15.89 5.51 -17.94
C PHE A 22 -15.41 4.80 -16.66
N LEU A 23 -16.26 4.75 -15.62
CA LEU A 23 -15.96 4.04 -14.37
C LEU A 23 -15.86 2.52 -14.55
N LEU A 24 -16.63 1.91 -15.45
CA LEU A 24 -16.54 0.48 -15.76
C LEU A 24 -15.21 0.11 -16.43
N LEU A 25 -14.66 1.01 -17.27
CA LEU A 25 -13.36 0.82 -17.92
C LEU A 25 -12.18 1.05 -16.97
N THR A 26 -12.35 1.81 -15.87
CA THR A 26 -11.30 2.03 -14.87
C THR A 26 -11.24 0.95 -13.78
N SER A 27 -11.69 -0.28 -14.07
CA SER A 27 -11.55 -1.42 -13.16
C SER A 27 -10.07 -1.81 -13.00
N GLY A 28 -9.28 -0.96 -12.37
CA GLY A 28 -7.99 -1.33 -11.82
C GLY A 28 -8.24 -2.27 -10.66
N ALA A 29 -7.58 -3.44 -10.68
CA ALA A 29 -7.53 -4.33 -9.53
C ALA A 29 -6.91 -3.56 -8.36
N GLN A 30 -7.74 -3.09 -7.42
CA GLN A 30 -7.27 -2.71 -6.10
C GLN A 30 -6.83 -4.00 -5.42
N GLY A 31 -5.56 -4.37 -5.59
CA GLY A 31 -4.90 -5.28 -4.67
C GLY A 31 -5.11 -4.71 -3.27
N LYS A 32 -5.76 -5.48 -2.38
CA LYS A 32 -5.90 -5.10 -0.98
C LYS A 32 -4.51 -4.69 -0.47
N PRO A 33 -4.33 -3.52 0.15
CA PRO A 33 -3.07 -3.23 0.82
C PRO A 33 -2.86 -4.35 1.85
N GLY A 34 -1.87 -5.20 1.60
CA GLY A 34 -1.45 -6.20 2.56
C GLY A 34 -1.21 -5.49 3.88
N SER A 35 -1.82 -5.99 4.96
CA SER A 35 -1.72 -5.40 6.29
C SER A 35 -0.25 -5.39 6.70
N SER A 36 0.41 -4.26 6.47
CA SER A 36 1.84 -4.14 6.70
C SER A 36 2.08 -3.89 8.19
N ARG A 37 2.96 -4.68 8.80
CA ARG A 37 3.30 -4.57 10.22
C ARG A 37 4.58 -3.76 10.41
N LYS A 38 4.63 -2.94 11.46
CA LYS A 38 5.84 -2.18 11.80
C LYS A 38 6.85 -3.13 12.47
N PRO A 39 8.09 -3.24 11.96
CA PRO A 39 9.11 -4.08 12.56
C PRO A 39 9.60 -3.52 13.89
N MET A 40 10.06 -4.42 14.76
CA MET A 40 10.57 -4.10 16.09
C MET A 40 12.05 -3.70 16.01
N CYS A 41 12.32 -2.40 15.92
CA CYS A 41 13.69 -1.87 15.84
C CYS A 41 14.28 -1.46 17.20
N ALA A 42 13.78 -2.02 18.30
CA ALA A 42 14.18 -1.60 19.66
C ALA A 42 15.70 -1.75 19.87
N ASP A 43 16.33 -0.68 20.39
CA ASP A 43 17.75 -0.53 20.77
C ASP A 43 18.85 -0.92 19.77
N MET A 44 18.52 -1.20 18.51
CA MET A 44 19.52 -1.46 17.46
C MET A 44 20.37 -0.23 17.09
N ALA A 45 20.04 0.94 17.66
CA ALA A 45 20.76 2.19 17.45
C ALA A 45 22.18 2.19 18.03
N GLU A 46 22.48 1.34 19.03
CA GLU A 46 23.77 1.41 19.74
C GLU A 46 24.81 0.40 19.24
N ILE A 47 24.40 -0.76 18.70
CA ILE A 47 25.32 -1.89 18.42
C ILE A 47 25.24 -2.41 16.98
N HIS A 48 24.16 -2.10 16.23
CA HIS A 48 23.92 -2.62 14.87
C HIS A 48 24.16 -4.14 14.72
N ALA A 49 23.96 -4.90 15.79
CA ALA A 49 24.23 -6.33 15.83
C ALA A 49 22.93 -7.10 15.63
N CYS A 50 22.83 -7.84 14.52
CA CYS A 50 21.71 -8.73 14.26
C CYS A 50 22.07 -10.20 14.52
N PRO A 51 21.13 -11.01 15.03
CA PRO A 51 21.30 -12.46 15.04
C PRO A 51 21.46 -13.01 13.61
N ILE A 52 22.19 -14.12 13.50
CA ILE A 52 22.42 -14.84 12.23
C ILE A 52 21.26 -15.77 11.86
N ASN A 53 20.06 -15.56 12.42
CA ASN A 53 18.89 -16.36 12.08
C ASN A 53 18.36 -15.97 10.69
N PHE A 54 18.05 -16.97 9.88
CA PHE A 54 17.40 -16.78 8.60
C PHE A 54 15.88 -16.88 8.78
N ALA A 55 15.21 -15.74 8.74
CA ALA A 55 13.76 -15.61 8.89
C ALA A 55 13.28 -14.49 7.96
N PRO A 56 13.26 -14.73 6.64
CA PRO A 56 13.13 -13.68 5.65
C PRO A 56 11.81 -12.92 5.78
N VAL A 57 11.82 -11.64 5.41
CA VAL A 57 10.64 -10.77 5.39
C VAL A 57 10.62 -9.91 4.15
N CYS A 58 9.43 -9.67 3.61
CA CYS A 58 9.21 -8.79 2.47
C CYS A 58 8.91 -7.37 2.97
N GLY A 59 9.75 -6.41 2.60
CA GLY A 59 9.59 -4.99 2.90
C GLY A 59 8.56 -4.31 2.01
N SER A 60 7.97 -3.21 2.50
CA SER A 60 7.05 -2.37 1.75
C SER A 60 7.71 -1.62 0.59
N ASP A 61 9.04 -1.61 0.55
CA ASP A 61 9.87 -1.13 -0.55
C ASP A 61 10.10 -2.19 -1.64
N GLY A 62 9.55 -3.41 -1.46
CA GLY A 62 9.64 -4.50 -2.42
C GLY A 62 10.92 -5.34 -2.31
N ASN A 63 11.74 -5.11 -1.28
CA ASN A 63 12.97 -5.86 -1.04
C ASN A 63 12.76 -6.96 0.00
N SER A 64 13.40 -8.11 -0.22
CA SER A 64 13.51 -9.18 0.78
C SER A 64 14.68 -8.91 1.73
N TYR A 65 14.49 -9.15 3.03
CA TYR A 65 15.51 -9.04 4.05
C TYR A 65 15.66 -10.38 4.76
N ASP A 66 16.89 -10.86 4.99
CA ASP A 66 17.13 -12.19 5.58
C ASP A 66 16.51 -12.35 6.98
N ASN A 67 16.30 -11.24 7.69
CA ASN A 67 15.49 -11.18 8.89
C ASN A 67 14.97 -9.76 9.17
N GLU A 68 14.00 -9.68 10.08
CA GLU A 68 13.40 -8.42 10.56
C GLU A 68 14.43 -7.45 11.16
N CYS A 69 15.51 -7.95 11.76
CA CYS A 69 16.57 -7.10 12.30
C CYS A 69 17.34 -6.36 11.19
N LEU A 70 17.72 -7.07 10.11
CA LEU A 70 18.40 -6.45 8.96
C LEU A 70 17.52 -5.41 8.27
N LEU A 71 16.21 -5.67 8.17
CA LEU A 71 15.25 -4.67 7.69
C LEU A 71 15.27 -3.43 8.60
N CYS A 72 15.27 -3.62 9.93
CA CYS A 72 15.39 -2.50 10.87
C CYS A 72 16.70 -1.73 10.75
N VAL A 73 17.84 -2.40 10.52
CA VAL A 73 19.13 -1.75 10.29
C VAL A 73 19.08 -0.87 9.04
N GLU A 74 18.57 -1.40 7.92
CA GLU A 74 18.48 -0.64 6.67
C GLU A 74 17.51 0.54 6.82
N ARG A 75 16.38 0.32 7.48
CA ARG A 75 15.41 1.37 7.82
C ARG A 75 16.04 2.49 8.63
N LEU A 76 16.82 2.18 9.68
CA LEU A 76 17.50 3.18 10.52
C LEU A 76 18.61 3.91 9.76
N LYS A 77 19.40 3.17 8.97
CA LYS A 77 20.50 3.69 8.15
C LYS A 77 20.03 4.65 7.07
N THR A 78 18.94 4.31 6.37
CA THR A 78 18.37 5.11 5.28
C THR A 78 17.32 6.12 5.74
N LYS A 79 16.87 6.02 7.00
CA LYS A 79 15.76 6.80 7.57
C LYS A 79 14.46 6.68 6.76
N SER A 80 14.25 5.53 6.14
CA SER A 80 13.03 5.18 5.41
C SER A 80 12.01 4.52 6.36
N ASP A 81 10.72 4.53 6.03
CA ASP A 81 9.69 3.80 6.81
C ASP A 81 9.29 2.51 6.11
N ILE A 82 10.23 1.56 6.05
CA ILE A 82 10.03 0.25 5.40
C ILE A 82 9.24 -0.66 6.33
N LEU A 83 7.97 -0.89 6.07
CA LEU A 83 7.12 -1.82 6.84
C LEU A 83 7.32 -3.26 6.35
N ILE A 84 6.95 -4.25 7.15
CA ILE A 84 6.90 -5.64 6.72
C ILE A 84 5.54 -5.90 6.08
N THR A 85 5.52 -6.26 4.80
CA THR A 85 4.29 -6.59 4.06
C THR A 85 3.89 -8.06 4.24
N ARG A 86 4.86 -8.97 4.29
CA ARG A 86 4.66 -10.41 4.54
C ARG A 86 5.91 -11.03 5.15
N ASP A 87 5.74 -12.09 5.91
CA ASP A 87 6.84 -13.00 6.25
C ASP A 87 7.25 -13.83 5.01
N GLY A 88 8.52 -14.25 4.95
CA GLY A 88 9.15 -14.80 3.77
C GLY A 88 9.67 -13.73 2.81
N ASP A 89 10.35 -14.16 1.75
CA ASP A 89 10.80 -13.29 0.67
C ASP A 89 9.62 -12.61 -0.06
N CYS A 90 9.88 -11.48 -0.71
CA CYS A 90 9.09 -11.00 -1.84
C CYS A 90 9.30 -11.97 -3.03
#